data_AF-A0A951H9K0-F1
#
_entry.id   AF-A0A951H9K0-F1
#
_cell.length_a   1.000
_cell.length_b   1.000
_cell.length_c   1.000
_cell.angle_alpha   90.00
_cell.angle_beta   90.00
_cell.angle_gamma   90.00
#
_symmetry.space_group_name_H-M   'P 1'
#
loop_
_entity.id
_entity.type
_entity.pdbx_description
1 polymer ?
#
loop_
_entity_poly.entity_id
_entity_poly.type
_entity_poly.pdbx_seq_one_letter_code
_entity_poly.pdbx_strand_id
1 'polypeptide(L)'
;MLKKFLSLTAAAAILTGLALAEEAKQEVKPTEVHVCPITLEAVKGDGAGTKTVGNYKVWFCCGGCPGAFDKLSKEDKDKKIAAALKKQQDSAKAG
;
A
#
# COMPACT_ATOMS: atom_id res chain seq x y z
N MET A 1 -48.36 20.50 15.44
CA MET A 1 -48.40 19.74 14.16
C MET A 1 -47.53 18.47 14.27
N LEU A 2 -47.50 17.81 15.42
CA LEU A 2 -48.03 16.46 15.68
C LEU A 2 -48.94 15.85 14.59
N LYS A 3 -48.41 15.00 13.71
CA LYS A 3 -49.14 13.86 13.09
C LYS A 3 -48.21 12.97 12.25
N LYS A 4 -48.27 11.67 12.55
CA LYS A 4 -47.76 10.49 11.81
C LYS A 4 -46.46 9.87 12.31
N PHE A 5 -46.49 9.50 13.59
CA PHE A 5 -46.07 8.15 13.98
C PHE A 5 -47.17 7.18 13.56
N LEU A 6 -46.87 6.16 12.75
CA LEU A 6 -47.41 4.80 12.84
C LEU A 6 -46.85 3.99 11.66
N SER A 7 -45.82 3.17 11.92
CA SER A 7 -45.81 1.83 11.35
C SER A 7 -44.96 0.94 12.24
N LEU A 8 -45.68 0.35 13.19
CA LEU A 8 -45.27 -0.69 14.10
C LEU A 8 -45.41 -2.01 13.33
N THR A 9 -44.31 -2.67 12.96
CA THR A 9 -44.32 -4.10 12.68
C THR A 9 -43.31 -4.77 13.60
N ALA A 10 -43.86 -5.33 14.67
CA ALA A 10 -43.19 -6.22 15.59
C ALA A 10 -43.11 -7.62 14.97
N ALA A 11 -41.90 -8.19 14.97
CA ALA A 11 -41.58 -9.62 15.09
C ALA A 11 -40.07 -9.70 14.88
N ALA A 12 -39.23 -9.85 15.91
CA ALA A 12 -39.03 -11.06 16.71
C ALA A 12 -37.57 -11.49 16.50
N ALA A 13 -36.81 -11.43 17.59
CA ALA A 13 -35.68 -12.28 17.93
C ALA A 13 -34.68 -12.68 16.83
N ILE A 14 -33.47 -12.11 16.90
CA ILE A 14 -32.25 -12.93 16.86
C ILE A 14 -31.36 -12.47 18.02
N LEU A 15 -31.43 -13.25 19.10
CA LEU A 15 -30.50 -13.29 20.21
C LEU A 15 -29.18 -13.93 19.73
N THR A 16 -28.06 -13.35 20.18
CA THR A 16 -26.77 -14.04 20.43
C THR A 16 -26.00 -14.56 19.22
N GLY A 17 -24.83 -13.95 18.93
CA GLY A 17 -23.77 -14.65 18.20
C GLY A 17 -22.78 -13.77 17.45
N LEU A 18 -21.59 -13.62 18.05
CA LEU A 18 -20.29 -13.24 17.46
C LEU A 18 -20.22 -11.81 16.86
N ALA A 19 -19.46 -10.87 17.39
CA ALA A 19 -18.00 -10.99 17.53
C ALA A 19 -17.32 -11.74 16.36
N LEU A 20 -17.73 -11.42 15.14
CA LEU A 20 -16.83 -11.36 14.00
C LEU A 20 -16.81 -9.87 13.68
N ALA A 21 -15.84 -9.08 14.12
CA ALA A 21 -14.50 -9.15 13.57
C ALA A 21 -14.52 -9.55 12.07
N GLU A 22 -15.48 -9.03 11.31
CA GLU A 22 -15.14 -8.47 10.01
C GLU A 22 -14.31 -7.21 10.27
N GLU A 23 -13.12 -7.45 10.81
CA GLU A 23 -11.94 -6.87 10.20
C GLU A 23 -12.03 -7.32 8.74
N ALA A 24 -12.72 -6.54 7.93
CA ALA A 24 -12.30 -6.39 6.56
C ALA A 24 -10.81 -6.11 6.69
N LYS A 25 -9.99 -7.16 6.53
CA LYS A 25 -8.58 -7.01 6.18
C LYS A 25 -8.65 -6.17 4.93
N GLN A 26 -8.60 -4.86 5.12
CA GLN A 26 -8.37 -3.92 4.08
C GLN A 26 -7.04 -4.38 3.53
N GLU A 27 -7.08 -5.12 2.42
CA GLU A 27 -5.90 -5.50 1.66
C GLU A 27 -5.29 -4.18 1.19
N VAL A 28 -4.46 -3.59 2.04
CA VAL A 28 -3.70 -2.39 1.72
C VAL A 28 -2.74 -2.84 0.64
N LYS A 29 -3.12 -2.58 -0.62
CA LYS A 29 -2.24 -2.80 -1.77
C LYS A 29 -0.95 -2.02 -1.49
N PRO A 30 0.22 -2.67 -1.54
CA PRO A 30 1.47 -2.00 -1.29
C PRO A 30 1.64 -0.81 -2.24
N THR A 31 2.14 0.30 -1.73
CA THR A 31 2.47 1.46 -2.55
C THR A 31 3.58 1.08 -3.52
N GLU A 32 3.31 1.16 -4.82
CA GLU A 32 4.31 0.86 -5.84
C GLU A 32 5.33 1.98 -6.01
N VAL A 33 6.60 1.59 -6.00
CA VAL A 33 7.76 2.48 -6.17
C VAL A 33 8.50 2.08 -7.44
N HIS A 34 8.11 2.70 -8.55
CA HIS A 34 8.65 2.55 -9.92
C HIS A 34 9.89 3.41 -10.17
N VAL A 35 10.58 3.84 -9.11
CA VAL A 35 11.89 4.48 -9.15
C VAL A 35 12.86 3.59 -8.41
N CYS A 36 14.00 3.27 -9.03
CA CYS A 36 15.02 2.41 -8.43
C CYS A 36 15.52 3.04 -7.13
N PRO A 37 15.42 2.37 -5.97
CA PRO A 37 15.87 2.93 -4.69
C PRO A 37 17.39 3.09 -4.62
N ILE A 38 18.16 2.38 -5.47
CA ILE A 38 19.62 2.44 -5.48
C ILE A 38 20.12 3.62 -6.31
N THR A 39 19.64 3.75 -7.55
CA THR A 39 20.13 4.75 -8.51
C THR A 39 19.25 5.99 -8.60
N LEU A 40 18.04 5.96 -8.03
CA LEU A 40 17.01 7.00 -8.17
C LEU A 40 16.62 7.27 -9.63
N GLU A 41 16.74 6.27 -10.50
CA GLU A 41 16.28 6.33 -11.88
C GLU A 41 14.91 5.68 -12.04
N ALA A 42 14.12 6.15 -13.01
CA ALA A 42 12.83 5.54 -13.31
C ALA A 42 13.03 4.11 -13.83
N VAL A 43 12.24 3.17 -13.31
CA VAL A 43 12.20 1.79 -13.80
C VAL A 43 11.32 1.74 -15.05
N LYS A 44 11.80 1.08 -16.10
CA LYS A 44 11.07 0.89 -17.35
C LYS A 44 10.62 -0.57 -17.46
N GLY A 45 9.37 -0.79 -17.84
CA GLY A 45 8.77 -2.13 -17.91
C GLY A 45 8.89 -2.84 -16.56
N ASP A 46 9.20 -4.14 -16.59
CA ASP A 46 9.32 -4.94 -15.37
C ASP A 46 10.66 -4.81 -14.63
N GLY A 47 11.62 -4.09 -15.21
CA GLY A 47 12.96 -3.93 -14.66
C GLY A 47 13.63 -5.27 -14.33
N ALA A 48 14.21 -5.37 -13.13
CA ALA A 48 14.76 -6.60 -12.57
C ALA A 48 13.86 -7.25 -11.51
N GLY A 49 12.54 -7.01 -11.62
CA GLY A 49 11.54 -7.48 -10.68
C GLY A 49 11.36 -6.57 -9.47
N THR A 50 10.61 -7.08 -8.49
CA THR A 50 10.14 -6.30 -7.34
C THR A 50 10.49 -6.92 -6.00
N LYS A 51 10.64 -6.10 -4.97
CA LYS A 51 10.69 -6.53 -3.57
C LYS A 51 9.71 -5.77 -2.70
N THR A 52 9.05 -6.49 -1.80
CA THR A 52 8.14 -5.89 -0.83
C THR A 52 8.89 -5.60 0.46
N VAL A 53 8.87 -4.33 0.90
CA VAL A 53 9.45 -3.87 2.17
C VAL A 53 8.38 -3.09 2.92
N GLY A 54 7.85 -3.68 4.00
CA GLY A 54 6.71 -3.10 4.71
C GLY A 54 5.50 -2.96 3.79
N ASN A 55 5.00 -1.73 3.62
CA ASN A 55 3.88 -1.41 2.73
C ASN A 55 4.32 -0.94 1.33
N TYR A 56 5.59 -1.13 0.96
CA TYR A 56 6.13 -0.65 -0.31
C TYR A 56 6.51 -1.82 -1.21
N LYS A 57 6.06 -1.78 -2.48
CA LYS A 57 6.51 -2.68 -3.54
C LYS A 57 7.50 -1.95 -4.42
N VAL A 58 8.77 -2.32 -4.29
CA VAL A 58 9.91 -1.58 -4.83
C VAL A 58 10.40 -2.25 -6.09
N TRP A 59 10.48 -1.50 -7.18
CA TRP A 59 10.98 -1.96 -8.48
C TRP A 59 12.45 -1.61 -8.64
N PHE A 60 13.18 -2.46 -9.37
CA PHE A 60 14.61 -2.27 -9.62
C PHE A 60 14.88 -2.07 -11.10
N CYS A 61 15.73 -1.10 -11.45
CA CYS A 61 16.04 -0.81 -12.86
C CYS A 61 16.92 -1.88 -13.54
N CYS A 62 17.70 -2.65 -12.77
CA CYS A 62 18.61 -3.67 -13.31
C CYS A 62 18.93 -4.77 -12.29
N GLY A 63 19.44 -5.91 -12.77
CA GLY A 63 19.68 -7.12 -11.96
C GLY A 63 20.69 -6.97 -10.82
N GLY A 64 21.55 -5.94 -10.86
CA GLY A 64 22.51 -5.65 -9.80
C GLY A 64 21.90 -4.91 -8.59
N CYS A 65 20.79 -4.19 -8.79
CA CYS A 65 20.21 -3.36 -7.74
C CYS A 65 19.54 -4.14 -6.60
N PRO A 66 18.83 -5.27 -6.82
CA PRO A 66 18.28 -6.06 -5.73
C PRO A 66 19.35 -6.54 -4.74
N GLY A 67 20.48 -7.05 -5.24
CA GLY A 67 21.56 -7.54 -4.39
C GLY A 67 22.27 -6.43 -3.61
N ALA A 68 22.43 -5.25 -4.21
CA ALA A 68 22.93 -4.07 -3.50
C ALA A 68 21.93 -3.60 -2.42
N PHE A 69 20.64 -3.65 -2.73
CA PHE A 69 19.57 -3.28 -1.82
C PHE A 69 19.46 -4.23 -0.63
N ASP A 70 19.61 -5.53 -0.81
CA ASP A 70 19.53 -6.51 0.29
C ASP A 70 20.59 -6.31 1.36
N LYS A 71 21.80 -5.88 0.96
CA LYS A 71 22.95 -5.62 1.85
C LYS A 71 22.73 -4.41 2.78
N LEU A 72 21.75 -3.56 2.47
CA LEU A 72 21.44 -2.39 3.28
C LEU A 72 20.72 -2.79 4.58
N SER A 73 20.94 -1.99 5.62
CA SER A 73 20.16 -2.06 6.85
C SER A 73 18.68 -1.73 6.55
N LYS A 74 17.77 -2.11 7.45
CA LYS A 74 16.35 -1.76 7.30
C LYS A 74 16.15 -0.24 7.19
N GLU A 75 16.87 0.51 8.02
CA GLU A 75 16.77 1.97 8.05
C GLU A 75 17.25 2.61 6.74
N ASP A 76 18.33 2.09 6.16
CA ASP A 76 18.82 2.55 4.85
C ASP A 76 17.86 2.19 3.73
N LYS A 77 17.26 0.99 3.77
CA LYS A 77 16.21 0.59 2.82
C LYS A 77 15.05 1.56 2.86
N ASP A 78 14.55 1.88 4.06
CA ASP A 78 13.43 2.83 4.25
C ASP A 78 13.79 4.23 3.71
N LYS A 79 15.00 4.74 3.99
CA LYS A 79 15.49 6.02 3.45
C LYS A 79 15.57 6.03 1.91
N LYS A 80 16.07 4.95 1.31
CA LYS A 80 16.19 4.82 -0.15
C LYS A 80 14.83 4.72 -0.84
N ILE A 81 13.89 3.97 -0.25
CA ILE A 81 12.50 3.88 -0.70
C ILE A 81 11.82 5.26 -0.62
N ALA A 82 11.98 5.97 0.49
CA ALA A 82 11.40 7.30 0.67
C ALA A 82 11.94 8.30 -0.37
N ALA A 83 13.25 8.27 -0.66
CA ALA A 83 13.86 9.10 -1.70
C ALA A 83 13.31 8.78 -3.10
N ALA A 84 13.16 7.49 -3.43
CA ALA A 84 12.57 7.05 -4.69
C ALA A 84 11.10 7.45 -4.83
N LEU A 85 10.31 7.31 -3.76
CA LEU A 85 8.91 7.75 -3.71
C LEU A 85 8.77 9.25 -3.92
N LYS A 86 9.60 10.05 -3.25
CA LYS A 86 9.60 11.51 -3.44
C LYS A 86 9.83 11.85 -4.91
N LYS A 87 10.85 11.24 -5.54
CA LYS A 87 11.14 11.47 -6.95
C LYS A 87 10.01 11.01 -7.89
N GLN A 88 9.37 9.89 -7.57
CA GLN A 88 8.18 9.42 -8.30
C GLN A 88 7.04 10.45 -8.21
N GLN A 89 6.78 10.99 -7.01
CA GLN A 89 5.74 12.00 -6.79
C GLN A 89 6.05 13.33 -7.49
N ASP A 90 7.32 13.77 -7.47
CA ASP A 90 7.75 14.98 -8.16
C ASP A 90 7.57 14.84 -9.69
N SER A 91 7.88 13.66 -10.23
CA SER A 91 7.69 13.36 -11.66
C SER A 91 6.20 13.27 -12.05
N ALA A 92 5.35 12.74 -11.16
CA ALA A 92 3.90 12.66 -11.37
C ALA A 92 3.19 14.03 -11.30
N LYS A 93 3.78 15.02 -10.60
CA LYS A 93 3.24 16.39 -10.52
C LYS A 93 3.69 17.27 -11.68
N ALA A 94 4.73 16.88 -12.39
CA ALA A 94 5.30 17.63 -13.52
C ALA A 94 4.69 17.24 -14.88
N GLY A 95 3.86 16.20 -14.93
CA GLY A 95 3.20 15.69 -16.12
C GLY A 95 1.73 16.09 -16.24
#